data_AF-A0A3D3RA99-F1
#
_entry.id   AF-A0A3D3RA99-F1
#
_cell.length_a   1.000
_cell.length_b   1.000
_cell.length_c   1.000
_cell.angle_alpha   90.00
_cell.angle_beta   90.00
_cell.angle_gamma   90.00
#
_symmetry.space_group_name_H-M   'P 1'
#
loop_
_entity.id
_entity.type
_entity.pdbx_description
1 polymer ?
#
loop_
_entity_poly.entity_id
_entity_poly.type
_entity_poly.pdbx_seq_one_letter_code
_entity_poly.pdbx_strand_id
1 'polypeptide(L)'
;MGIHLGEARIPNGLFRSGVLPDRGFCSFNQAGESMLDQVLNSNALPLLEKMAAFAERRQDILAGNIANIDTPSYKMRDLPVQEFQQALRDAVQLKENLTDPVSQQTLAMPVTLEATKSVEAQLQELFPRSLFQAREATPQNLTFQDDNNR
;
A
#
# COMPACT_ATOMS: atom_id res chain seq x y z
N MET A 1 31.05 -59.27 -43.55
CA MET A 1 29.90 -59.35 -44.48
C MET A 1 28.89 -58.33 -44.00
N GLY A 2 28.62 -57.28 -44.79
CA GLY A 2 27.85 -56.11 -44.35
C GLY A 2 28.31 -54.83 -45.07
N ILE A 3 28.27 -54.85 -46.40
CA ILE A 3 28.33 -53.67 -47.25
C ILE A 3 26.89 -53.20 -47.49
N HIS A 4 26.60 -51.90 -47.38
CA HIS A 4 25.82 -51.16 -48.37
C HIS A 4 25.80 -49.66 -48.03
N LEU A 5 26.13 -48.89 -49.07
CA LEU A 5 26.27 -47.44 -49.17
C LEU A 5 24.91 -46.71 -49.13
N GLY A 6 24.92 -45.44 -48.75
CA GLY A 6 23.76 -44.55 -48.85
C GLY A 6 24.10 -43.07 -48.63
N GLU A 7 24.97 -42.50 -49.47
CA GLU A 7 25.11 -41.05 -49.66
C GLU A 7 23.85 -40.51 -50.34
N ALA A 8 23.21 -39.49 -49.74
CA ALA A 8 22.17 -38.69 -50.38
C ALA A 8 22.64 -37.23 -50.46
N ARG A 9 23.17 -36.87 -51.64
CA ARG A 9 23.43 -35.51 -52.10
C ARG A 9 22.22 -35.05 -52.92
N ILE A 10 21.57 -33.95 -52.53
CA ILE A 10 20.72 -33.14 -53.42
C ILE A 10 21.00 -31.64 -53.15
N PRO A 11 21.02 -30.76 -54.18
CA PRO A 11 21.84 -29.54 -54.22
C PRO A 11 21.09 -28.20 -54.05
N ASN A 12 21.91 -27.15 -53.95
CA ASN A 12 21.66 -25.71 -54.09
C ASN A 12 20.33 -25.27 -54.73
N GLY A 13 19.59 -24.41 -54.01
CA GLY A 13 18.45 -23.64 -54.51
C GLY A 13 18.48 -22.21 -53.96
N LEU A 14 18.78 -21.27 -54.84
CA LEU A 14 18.82 -19.83 -54.68
C LEU A 14 17.38 -19.28 -54.57
N PHE A 15 17.01 -18.59 -53.48
CA PHE A 15 15.84 -17.71 -53.46
C PHE A 15 16.15 -16.37 -52.80
N ARG A 16 16.14 -15.33 -53.65
CA ARG A 16 16.04 -13.92 -53.28
C ARG A 16 14.64 -13.64 -52.75
N SER A 17 14.54 -12.75 -51.78
CA SER A 17 13.65 -11.56 -51.75
C SER A 17 13.20 -11.29 -50.33
N GLY A 18 13.27 -10.03 -49.97
CA GLY A 18 13.26 -9.58 -48.59
C GLY A 18 11.90 -9.60 -47.91
N VAL A 19 11.97 -9.58 -46.59
CA VAL A 19 11.02 -8.90 -45.71
C VAL A 19 11.85 -8.38 -44.55
N LEU A 20 11.82 -7.07 -44.36
CA LEU A 20 12.29 -6.39 -43.16
C LEU A 20 11.26 -6.68 -42.04
N PRO A 21 11.62 -7.21 -40.88
CA PRO A 21 10.84 -7.00 -39.69
C PRO A 21 11.57 -5.97 -38.81
N ASP A 22 10.95 -4.80 -38.76
CA ASP A 22 10.86 -3.91 -37.61
C ASP A 22 12.16 -3.68 -36.81
N ARG A 23 12.79 -2.54 -37.09
CA ARG A 23 13.67 -1.89 -36.12
C ARG A 23 12.87 -1.71 -34.85
N GLY A 24 13.36 -2.31 -33.76
CA GLY A 24 12.78 -2.20 -32.44
C GLY A 24 12.51 -0.76 -32.06
N PHE A 25 11.25 -0.36 -32.13
CA PHE A 25 10.71 0.72 -31.32
C PHE A 25 10.42 0.15 -29.94
N CYS A 26 11.47 -0.11 -29.16
CA CYS A 26 11.34 0.02 -27.72
C CYS A 26 11.38 1.53 -27.46
N SER A 27 10.22 2.18 -27.59
CA SER A 27 10.03 3.51 -27.03
C SER A 27 10.24 3.37 -25.52
N PHE A 28 11.42 3.80 -25.08
CA PHE A 28 11.80 3.97 -23.70
C PHE A 28 10.83 5.01 -23.12
N ASN A 29 9.73 4.57 -22.51
CA ASN A 29 8.88 5.47 -21.74
C ASN A 29 9.66 5.86 -20.48
N GLN A 30 10.32 7.01 -20.60
CA GLN A 30 11.00 7.72 -19.54
C GLN A 30 9.99 8.16 -18.48
N ALA A 31 10.16 7.59 -17.28
CA ALA A 31 10.03 8.22 -15.97
C ALA A 31 8.92 9.28 -15.80
N GLY A 32 7.73 8.81 -15.44
CA GLY A 32 6.64 9.67 -14.98
C GLY A 32 5.56 8.98 -14.15
N GLU A 33 5.69 7.67 -13.87
CA GLU A 33 4.85 6.99 -12.87
C GLU A 33 5.22 7.59 -11.51
N SER A 34 4.38 8.52 -11.05
CA SER A 34 4.65 9.28 -9.83
C SER A 34 4.85 8.30 -8.67
N MET A 35 5.78 8.62 -7.75
CA MET A 35 5.96 7.83 -6.53
C MET A 35 4.62 7.66 -5.77
N LEU A 36 3.73 8.65 -5.89
CA LEU A 36 2.35 8.58 -5.42
C LEU A 36 1.55 7.50 -6.15
N ASP A 37 1.65 7.39 -7.47
CA ASP A 37 0.96 6.36 -8.25
C ASP A 37 1.40 4.96 -7.81
N GLN A 38 2.69 4.74 -7.60
CA GLN A 38 3.19 3.47 -7.05
C GLN A 38 2.68 3.19 -5.63
N VAL A 39 2.56 4.21 -4.77
CA VAL A 39 1.98 4.10 -3.42
C VAL A 39 0.47 3.82 -3.50
N LEU A 40 -0.24 4.41 -4.46
CA LEU A 40 -1.69 4.25 -4.62
C LEU A 40 -2.04 2.92 -5.32
N ASN A 41 -1.25 2.48 -6.30
CA ASN A 41 -1.39 1.19 -6.98
C ASN A 41 -1.03 -0.01 -6.09
N SER A 42 -0.25 0.20 -5.03
CA SER A 42 0.15 -0.87 -4.11
C SER A 42 -0.83 -1.04 -2.95
N ASN A 43 -2.10 -1.42 -3.20
CA ASN A 43 -3.08 -1.86 -2.18
C ASN A 43 -3.18 -0.99 -0.89
N ALA A 44 -2.76 0.29 -0.92
CA ALA A 44 -2.66 1.16 0.26
C ALA A 44 -3.91 2.02 0.46
N LEU A 45 -4.78 2.08 -0.55
CA LEU A 45 -6.06 2.82 -0.51
C LEU A 45 -6.89 2.59 0.77
N PRO A 46 -7.13 1.35 1.25
CA PRO A 46 -7.96 1.16 2.45
C PRO A 46 -7.32 1.75 3.71
N LEU A 47 -5.99 1.72 3.84
CA LEU A 47 -5.26 2.32 4.96
C LEU A 47 -5.33 3.86 4.91
N LEU A 48 -5.15 4.43 3.72
CA LEU A 48 -5.28 5.87 3.49
C LEU A 48 -6.69 6.37 3.82
N GLU A 49 -7.73 5.62 3.46
CA GLU A 49 -9.11 5.95 3.83
C GLU A 49 -9.27 6.02 5.35
N LYS A 50 -8.73 5.05 6.10
CA LYS A 50 -8.78 5.08 7.58
C LYS A 50 -8.02 6.26 8.16
N MET A 51 -6.86 6.60 7.60
CA MET A 51 -6.09 7.79 8.02
C MET A 51 -6.86 9.08 7.77
N ALA A 52 -7.46 9.23 6.59
CA ALA A 52 -8.26 10.40 6.24
C ALA A 52 -9.47 10.55 7.17
N ALA A 53 -10.23 9.47 7.39
CA ALA A 53 -11.38 9.46 8.29
C ALA A 53 -10.99 9.77 9.75
N PHE A 54 -9.83 9.27 10.22
CA PHE A 54 -9.32 9.60 11.54
C PHE A 54 -8.95 11.08 11.66
N ALA A 55 -8.28 11.63 10.64
CA ALA A 55 -7.86 13.03 10.60
C ALA A 55 -9.07 13.98 10.60
N GLU A 56 -10.05 13.72 9.74
CA GLU A 56 -11.33 14.45 9.71
C GLU A 56 -11.98 14.45 11.10
N ARG A 57 -12.17 13.26 11.69
CA ARG A 57 -12.82 13.13 13.00
C ARG A 57 -12.08 13.89 14.09
N ARG A 58 -10.74 13.90 14.06
CA ARG A 58 -9.92 14.63 15.04
C ARG A 58 -10.09 16.13 14.87
N GLN A 59 -10.14 16.64 13.65
CA GLN A 59 -10.33 18.06 13.39
C GLN A 59 -11.66 18.56 13.96
N ASP A 60 -12.75 17.81 13.79
CA ASP A 60 -14.05 18.14 14.39
C ASP A 60 -13.98 18.25 15.92
N ILE A 61 -13.29 17.31 16.55
CA ILE A 61 -13.14 17.27 18.01
C ILE A 61 -12.30 18.46 18.48
N LEU A 62 -11.19 18.75 17.80
CA LEU A 62 -10.32 19.88 18.13
C LEU A 62 -11.05 21.21 17.95
N ALA A 63 -11.81 21.36 16.86
CA ALA A 63 -12.65 22.54 16.65
C ALA A 63 -13.69 22.70 17.77
N GLY A 64 -14.31 21.60 18.19
CA GLY A 64 -15.23 21.58 19.34
C GLY A 64 -14.57 21.94 20.66
N ASN A 65 -13.34 21.46 20.92
CA ASN A 65 -12.59 21.83 22.11
C ASN A 65 -12.26 23.32 22.13
N ILE A 66 -11.79 23.87 20.99
CA ILE A 66 -11.45 25.29 20.86
C ILE A 66 -12.69 26.16 21.08
N ALA A 67 -13.83 25.78 20.50
CA ALA A 67 -15.08 26.53 20.67
C ALA A 67 -15.60 26.57 22.12
N ASN A 68 -15.25 25.56 22.93
CA ASN A 68 -15.73 25.41 24.31
C ASN A 68 -14.65 25.66 25.36
N ILE A 69 -13.47 26.16 24.99
CA ILE A 69 -12.33 26.31 25.90
C ILE A 69 -12.66 27.23 27.10
N ASP A 70 -13.48 28.25 26.88
CA ASP A 70 -13.90 29.21 27.91
C ASP A 70 -15.18 28.79 28.65
N THR A 71 -15.74 27.61 28.32
CA THR A 71 -16.96 27.15 28.97
C THR A 71 -16.63 26.51 30.33
N PRO A 72 -17.21 27.00 31.44
CA PRO A 72 -16.87 26.49 32.77
C PRO A 72 -17.29 25.02 32.91
N SER A 73 -16.44 24.23 33.56
CA SER A 73 -16.59 22.76 33.74
C SER A 73 -16.47 21.92 32.46
N TYR A 74 -16.04 22.48 31.33
CA TYR A 74 -15.81 21.70 30.11
C TYR A 74 -14.57 20.82 30.21
N LYS A 75 -14.66 19.62 29.64
CA LYS A 75 -13.56 18.66 29.55
C LYS A 75 -13.17 18.45 28.09
N MET A 76 -11.90 18.70 27.78
CA MET A 76 -11.37 18.47 26.44
C MET A 76 -11.38 16.98 26.10
N ARG A 77 -11.56 16.68 24.82
CA ARG A 77 -11.57 15.33 24.28
C ARG A 77 -10.53 15.18 23.20
N ASP A 78 -9.99 13.99 23.01
CA ASP A 78 -9.15 13.67 21.86
C ASP A 78 -9.44 12.24 21.40
N LEU A 79 -8.96 11.90 20.22
CA LEU A 79 -8.91 10.52 19.74
C LEU A 79 -7.66 9.81 20.27
N PRO A 80 -7.70 8.48 20.45
CA PRO A 80 -6.55 7.71 20.90
C PRO A 80 -5.50 7.56 19.79
N VAL A 81 -4.67 8.59 19.61
CA VAL A 81 -3.64 8.66 18.54
C VAL A 81 -2.66 7.50 18.61
N GLN A 82 -2.20 7.15 19.81
CA GLN A 82 -1.20 6.09 20.00
C GLN A 82 -1.76 4.72 19.60
N GLU A 83 -3.00 4.42 19.99
CA GLU A 83 -3.67 3.17 19.65
C GLU A 83 -3.94 3.10 18.14
N PHE A 84 -4.36 4.22 17.52
CA PHE A 84 -4.54 4.29 16.08
C PHE A 84 -3.22 4.08 15.30
N GLN A 85 -2.12 4.69 15.74
CA GLN A 85 -0.81 4.49 15.14
C GLN A 85 -0.31 3.05 15.29
N GLN A 86 -0.62 2.40 16.41
CA GLN A 86 -0.31 1.00 16.60
C GLN A 86 -1.09 0.13 15.61
N ALA A 87 -2.41 0.31 15.52
CA ALA A 87 -3.24 -0.39 14.54
C ALA A 87 -2.77 -0.18 13.10
N LEU A 88 -2.33 1.04 12.75
CA LEU A 88 -1.78 1.35 11.43
C LEU A 88 -0.49 0.57 11.13
N ARG A 89 0.42 0.48 12.10
CA ARG A 89 1.66 -0.31 11.97
C ARG A 89 1.35 -1.79 11.79
N ASP A 90 0.44 -2.32 12.61
CA ASP A 90 0.04 -3.73 12.56
C ASP A 90 -0.60 -4.07 11.19
N ALA A 91 -1.42 -3.16 10.66
CA ALA A 91 -2.04 -3.33 9.34
C ALA A 91 -1.03 -3.26 8.18
N VAL A 92 0.00 -2.39 8.28
CA VAL A 92 1.10 -2.37 7.31
C VAL A 92 1.90 -3.68 7.39
N GLN A 93 2.25 -4.15 8.59
CA GLN A 93 2.97 -5.41 8.78
C GLN A 93 2.19 -6.62 8.22
N LEU A 94 0.87 -6.67 8.45
CA LEU A 94 0.02 -7.71 7.88
C LEU A 94 0.13 -7.73 6.35
N LYS A 95 0.10 -6.57 5.71
CA LYS A 95 0.22 -6.42 4.26
C LYS A 95 1.61 -6.85 3.75
N GLU A 96 2.69 -6.46 4.41
CA GLU A 96 4.05 -6.88 4.04
C GLU A 96 4.19 -8.41 4.11
N ASN A 97 3.67 -9.05 5.16
CA ASN A 97 3.67 -10.51 5.28
C ASN A 97 2.86 -11.23 4.18
N LEU A 98 1.81 -10.59 3.66
CA LEU A 98 1.06 -11.10 2.50
C LEU A 98 1.80 -10.87 1.17
N THR A 99 2.75 -9.92 1.15
CA THR A 99 3.51 -9.50 -0.03
C THR A 99 4.90 -10.15 -0.10
N ASP A 100 5.32 -10.89 0.93
CA ASP A 100 6.56 -11.69 0.97
C ASP A 100 6.31 -13.14 0.49
N PRO A 101 6.68 -13.49 -0.76
CA PRO A 101 6.74 -14.88 -1.19
C PRO A 101 8.19 -15.34 -1.41
N VAL A 102 8.50 -16.53 -0.90
CA VAL A 102 9.15 -17.52 -1.77
C VAL A 102 8.24 -17.70 -2.97
N SER A 103 8.46 -16.92 -4.04
CA SER A 103 8.06 -17.15 -5.44
C SER A 103 8.09 -15.84 -6.23
N GLN A 104 9.31 -15.42 -6.59
CA GLN A 104 9.53 -15.13 -8.00
C GLN A 104 9.08 -16.40 -8.75
N GLN A 105 8.03 -16.33 -9.58
CA GLN A 105 7.43 -17.39 -10.43
C GLN A 105 5.99 -17.77 -10.06
N THR A 106 5.03 -16.86 -10.26
CA THR A 106 3.78 -17.18 -10.97
C THR A 106 3.12 -15.87 -11.36
N LEU A 107 3.41 -15.42 -12.58
CA LEU A 107 2.55 -14.48 -13.29
C LEU A 107 1.22 -15.22 -13.56
N ALA A 108 0.10 -14.58 -13.22
CA ALA A 108 -1.27 -15.05 -13.37
C ALA A 108 -1.82 -15.97 -12.26
N MET A 109 -2.18 -15.38 -11.11
CA MET A 109 -3.43 -15.78 -10.45
C MET A 109 -4.33 -14.54 -10.31
N PRO A 110 -5.61 -14.61 -10.71
CA PRO A 110 -6.56 -13.57 -10.39
C PRO A 110 -6.75 -13.57 -8.87
N VAL A 111 -6.61 -12.40 -8.24
CA VAL A 111 -7.06 -12.18 -6.86
C VAL A 111 -8.50 -12.69 -6.77
N THR A 112 -8.72 -13.79 -6.04
CA THR A 112 -10.05 -14.34 -5.82
C THR A 112 -10.79 -13.43 -4.84
N LEU A 113 -12.10 -13.23 -5.04
CA LEU A 113 -12.93 -12.36 -4.18
C LEU A 113 -12.95 -12.82 -2.70
N GLU A 114 -12.62 -14.08 -2.43
CA GLU A 114 -12.49 -14.61 -1.07
C GLU A 114 -11.27 -14.03 -0.34
N ALA A 115 -10.16 -13.84 -1.05
CA ALA A 115 -8.95 -13.24 -0.49
C ALA A 115 -9.18 -11.77 -0.13
N THR A 116 -9.86 -10.99 -0.98
CA THR A 116 -10.17 -9.58 -0.65
C THR A 116 -11.05 -9.47 0.57
N LYS A 117 -12.15 -10.24 0.62
CA LYS A 117 -13.08 -10.27 1.76
C LYS A 117 -12.40 -10.62 3.09
N SER A 118 -11.41 -11.51 3.05
CA SER A 118 -10.62 -11.87 4.23
C SER A 118 -9.73 -10.72 4.73
N VAL A 119 -9.16 -9.90 3.84
CA VAL A 119 -8.34 -8.74 4.22
C VAL A 119 -9.21 -7.64 4.82
N GLU A 120 -10.40 -7.38 4.28
CA GLU A 120 -11.30 -6.35 4.80
C GLU A 120 -11.81 -6.71 6.20
N ALA A 121 -12.08 -8.01 6.44
CA ALA A 121 -12.44 -8.50 7.77
C ALA A 121 -11.29 -8.31 8.79
N GLN A 122 -10.05 -8.64 8.40
CA GLN A 122 -8.86 -8.43 9.24
C GLN A 122 -8.64 -6.93 9.54
N LEU A 123 -8.82 -6.06 8.54
CA LEU A 123 -8.75 -4.62 8.73
C LEU A 123 -9.85 -4.11 9.68
N GLN A 124 -11.07 -4.67 9.63
CA GLN A 124 -12.14 -4.29 10.55
C GLN A 124 -11.83 -4.68 12.00
N GLU A 125 -11.14 -5.80 12.22
CA GLU A 125 -10.66 -6.19 13.56
C GLU A 125 -9.54 -5.27 14.07
N LEU A 126 -8.61 -4.87 13.19
CA LEU A 126 -7.51 -3.98 13.54
C LEU A 126 -7.97 -2.53 13.79
N PHE A 127 -9.04 -2.10 13.11
CA PHE A 127 -9.61 -0.76 13.25
C PHE A 127 -11.01 -0.80 13.89
N PRO A 128 -11.12 -1.12 15.19
CA PRO A 128 -12.40 -1.09 15.87
C PRO A 128 -12.93 0.35 15.96
N ARG A 129 -14.26 0.49 15.98
CA ARG A 129 -14.92 1.80 16.07
C ARG A 129 -14.53 2.63 17.31
N SER A 130 -14.03 1.97 18.36
CA SER A 130 -13.50 2.63 19.56
C SER A 130 -12.34 3.57 19.25
N LEU A 131 -11.50 3.26 18.24
CA LEU A 131 -10.40 4.14 17.83
C LEU A 131 -10.88 5.47 17.24
N PHE A 132 -12.12 5.51 16.74
CA PHE A 132 -12.76 6.70 16.18
C PHE A 132 -13.66 7.40 17.18
N GLN A 133 -13.68 6.94 18.44
CA GLN A 133 -14.50 7.51 19.51
C GLN A 133 -13.69 8.51 20.33
N ALA A 134 -14.24 9.71 20.51
CA ALA A 134 -13.62 10.77 21.31
C ALA A 134 -13.62 10.37 22.80
N ARG A 135 -12.44 10.32 23.41
CA ARG A 135 -12.23 10.08 24.85
C ARG A 135 -11.84 11.39 25.54
N GLU A 136 -12.18 11.54 26.82
CA GLU A 136 -11.66 12.65 27.63
C GLU A 136 -10.14 12.61 27.62
N ALA A 137 -9.51 13.72 27.23
CA ALA A 137 -8.06 13.82 27.23
C ALA A 137 -7.57 13.92 28.68
N THR A 138 -6.67 13.03 29.10
CA THR A 138 -5.94 13.24 30.35
C THR A 138 -5.17 14.55 30.23
N PRO A 139 -5.32 15.49 31.19
CA PRO A 139 -4.58 16.74 31.14
C PRO A 139 -3.09 16.40 31.20
N GLN A 140 -2.41 16.51 30.05
CA GLN A 140 -0.96 16.50 30.04
C GLN A 140 -0.57 17.81 30.71
N ASN A 141 -0.14 17.73 31.98
CA ASN A 141 0.53 18.84 32.62
C ASN A 141 1.76 19.13 31.77
N LEU A 142 1.64 20.11 30.87
CA LEU A 142 2.75 20.71 30.14
C LEU A 142 3.60 21.39 31.20
N THR A 143 4.40 20.61 31.92
CA THR A 143 5.56 21.15 32.60
C THR A 143 6.47 21.58 31.47
N PHE A 144 6.60 22.89 31.29
CA PHE A 144 7.58 23.52 30.40
C PHE A 144 8.98 23.19 30.95
N GLN A 145 9.42 21.95 30.78
CA GLN A 145 10.82 21.56 30.88
C GLN A 145 11.45 22.00 29.57
N ASP A 146 11.82 23.28 29.55
CA ASP A 146 12.67 23.86 28.53
C ASP A 146 14.06 23.21 28.67
N ASP A 147 14.24 22.06 28.01
CA ASP A 147 15.54 21.37 27.87
C ASP A 147 16.49 22.12 26.90
N ASN A 148 16.26 23.42 26.68
CA ASN A 148 17.03 24.26 25.76
C ASN A 148 17.99 25.22 26.46
N ASN A 149 18.19 25.10 27.77
CA ASN A 149 19.25 25.83 28.46
C ASN A 149 20.57 25.04 28.41
N ARG A 150 21.29 25.16 27.29
CA ARG A 150 22.65 24.65 27.12
C ARG A 150 23.59 25.71 26.57
#